data_AF-A0A2T3IEG1-F1
#
_entry.id   AF-A0A2T3IEG1-F1
#
_cell.length_a   1.000
_cell.length_b   1.000
_cell.length_c   1.000
_cell.angle_alpha   90.00
_cell.angle_beta   90.00
_cell.angle_gamma   90.00
#
_symmetry.space_group_name_H-M   'P 1'
#
loop_
_entity.id
_entity.type
_entity.pdbx_description
1 polymer ?
#
loop_
_entity_poly.entity_id
_entity_poly.type
_entity_poly.pdbx_seq_one_letter_code
_entity_poly.pdbx_strand_id
1 'polypeptide(L)'
;MSEKNNEVTPFTEIQQSETNINLAVQQAQKMTEILDSMNIEKATFKTGATFHRDPKTNVATLATDGLMVQQGEHTTTVTMRNPGSTDKQAIEELQNPKPLTQETQGSFSGKSQPWASNTLAQLGDDK
;
A
#
# COMPACT_ATOMS: atom_id res chain seq x y z
N MET A 1 9.37 -27.04 -24.72
CA MET A 1 9.13 -25.58 -24.65
C MET A 1 8.32 -25.35 -23.39
N SER A 2 8.90 -24.73 -22.36
CA SER A 2 8.22 -24.52 -21.08
C SER A 2 7.64 -23.12 -21.05
N GLU A 3 6.31 -23.03 -21.08
CA GLU A 3 5.58 -21.79 -20.85
C GLU A 3 5.86 -21.32 -19.42
N LYS A 4 6.50 -20.15 -19.30
CA LYS A 4 6.64 -19.47 -18.00
C LYS A 4 5.27 -18.96 -17.60
N ASN A 5 4.62 -19.65 -16.67
CA ASN A 5 3.46 -19.16 -15.95
C ASN A 5 3.76 -17.77 -15.39
N ASN A 6 3.13 -16.75 -15.96
CA ASN A 6 3.12 -15.38 -15.44
C ASN A 6 2.11 -15.31 -14.28
N GLU A 7 2.31 -16.14 -13.27
CA GLU A 7 1.45 -16.20 -12.09
C GLU A 7 1.71 -14.93 -11.27
N VAL A 8 0.81 -13.96 -11.41
CA VAL A 8 0.76 -12.79 -10.55
C VAL A 8 0.10 -13.25 -9.25
N THR A 9 0.92 -13.56 -8.25
CA THR A 9 0.42 -13.83 -6.90
C THR A 9 -0.29 -12.58 -6.38
N PRO A 10 -1.48 -12.71 -5.77
CA PRO A 10 -2.19 -11.58 -5.15
C PRO A 10 -1.34 -10.90 -4.08
N PHE A 11 -1.34 -9.56 -4.08
CA PHE A 11 -0.51 -8.76 -3.16
C PHE A 11 -0.80 -9.04 -1.66
N THR A 12 -2.00 -9.54 -1.35
CA THR A 12 -2.40 -9.96 0.00
C THR A 12 -1.69 -11.20 0.50
N GLU A 13 -1.20 -12.07 -0.39
CA GLU A 13 -0.52 -13.31 0.00
C GLU A 13 0.93 -13.06 0.44
N ILE A 14 1.47 -11.85 0.22
CA ILE A 14 2.81 -11.45 0.68
C ILE A 14 2.87 -11.33 2.21
N GLN A 15 1.75 -11.00 2.87
CA GLN A 15 1.71 -10.77 4.32
C GLN A 15 2.00 -12.02 5.16
N GLN A 16 1.88 -13.22 4.58
CA GLN A 16 1.99 -14.48 5.34
C GLN A 16 3.43 -15.02 5.48
N SER A 17 4.43 -14.31 4.97
CA SER A 17 5.83 -14.66 5.23
C SER A 17 6.67 -13.41 5.44
N GLU A 18 7.36 -13.33 6.58
CA GLU A 18 8.41 -12.34 6.88
C GLU A 18 9.59 -12.39 5.86
N THR A 19 9.51 -13.21 4.82
CA THR A 19 10.67 -13.78 4.13
C THR A 19 10.85 -13.33 2.68
N ASN A 20 10.02 -12.43 2.13
CA ASN A 20 10.35 -11.92 0.79
C ASN A 20 9.85 -10.51 0.45
N ILE A 21 10.43 -9.50 1.11
CA ILE A 21 10.32 -8.08 0.72
C ILE A 21 10.65 -7.89 -0.76
N ASN A 22 11.61 -8.66 -1.30
CA ASN A 22 11.96 -8.57 -2.73
C ASN A 22 10.80 -9.03 -3.62
N LEU A 23 10.07 -10.08 -3.25
CA LEU A 23 8.86 -10.51 -3.95
C LEU A 23 7.75 -9.45 -3.85
N ALA A 24 7.60 -8.81 -2.68
CA ALA A 24 6.67 -7.71 -2.48
C ALA A 24 6.92 -6.54 -3.44
N VAL A 25 8.19 -6.13 -3.54
CA VAL A 25 8.63 -5.08 -4.46
C VAL A 25 8.39 -5.49 -5.91
N GLN A 26 8.77 -6.71 -6.30
CA GLN A 26 8.59 -7.19 -7.67
C GLN A 26 7.12 -7.26 -8.07
N GLN A 27 6.24 -7.72 -7.17
CA GLN A 27 4.80 -7.77 -7.44
C GLN A 27 4.21 -6.37 -7.53
N ALA A 28 4.56 -5.47 -6.61
CA ALA A 28 4.12 -4.09 -6.66
C ALA A 28 4.57 -3.37 -7.95
N GLN A 29 5.80 -3.61 -8.41
CA GLN A 29 6.31 -3.08 -9.68
C GLN A 29 5.51 -3.59 -10.86
N LYS A 30 5.34 -4.91 -10.99
CA LYS A 30 4.55 -5.51 -12.08
C LYS A 30 3.11 -5.00 -12.09
N MET A 31 2.49 -4.91 -10.91
CA MET A 31 1.12 -4.44 -10.77
C MET A 31 1.01 -2.96 -11.14
N THR A 32 1.97 -2.13 -10.74
CA THR A 32 2.04 -0.72 -11.12
C THR A 32 2.20 -0.58 -12.63
N GLU A 33 3.11 -1.31 -13.26
CA GLU A 33 3.30 -1.30 -14.72
C GLU A 33 2.03 -1.68 -15.48
N ILE A 34 1.30 -2.70 -15.01
CA ILE A 34 0.03 -3.12 -15.63
C ILE A 34 -1.01 -2.01 -15.51
N LEU A 35 -1.20 -1.45 -14.31
CA LEU A 35 -2.20 -0.40 -14.06
C LEU A 35 -1.87 0.88 -14.84
N ASP A 36 -0.59 1.24 -14.93
CA ASP A 36 -0.10 2.36 -15.73
C ASP A 36 -0.35 2.14 -17.23
N SER A 37 -0.10 0.93 -17.73
CA SER A 37 -0.36 0.59 -19.14
C SER A 37 -1.84 0.73 -19.52
N MET A 38 -2.73 0.61 -18.52
CA MET A 38 -4.17 0.78 -18.65
C MET A 38 -4.63 2.22 -18.38
N ASN A 39 -3.72 3.17 -18.10
CA ASN A 39 -4.02 4.54 -17.67
C ASN A 39 -4.94 4.60 -16.43
N ILE A 40 -4.78 3.65 -15.50
CA ILE A 40 -5.52 3.65 -14.24
C ILE A 40 -4.78 4.54 -13.24
N GLU A 41 -5.41 5.62 -12.79
CA GLU A 41 -4.87 6.47 -11.71
C GLU A 41 -5.19 5.92 -10.31
N LYS A 42 -6.29 5.15 -10.19
CA LYS A 42 -6.79 4.67 -8.91
C LYS A 42 -7.56 3.36 -9.07
N ALA A 43 -7.31 2.40 -8.19
CA ALA A 43 -8.05 1.14 -8.13
C ALA A 43 -8.22 0.65 -6.69
N THR A 44 -9.38 0.07 -6.41
CA THR A 44 -9.66 -0.67 -5.17
C THR A 44 -9.90 -2.13 -5.54
N PHE A 45 -9.12 -3.04 -4.96
CA PHE A 45 -9.19 -4.46 -5.24
C PHE A 45 -10.14 -5.13 -4.25
N LYS A 46 -10.80 -6.22 -4.68
CA LYS A 46 -11.68 -7.01 -3.79
C LYS A 46 -10.93 -7.62 -2.60
N THR A 47 -9.61 -7.69 -2.69
CA THR A 47 -8.71 -8.13 -1.62
C THR A 47 -8.51 -7.08 -0.52
N GLY A 48 -9.04 -5.86 -0.69
CA GLY A 48 -8.85 -4.74 0.23
C GLY A 48 -7.62 -3.89 -0.08
N ALA A 49 -6.78 -4.32 -1.02
CA ALA A 49 -5.68 -3.52 -1.50
C ALA A 49 -6.18 -2.30 -2.29
N THR A 50 -5.39 -1.23 -2.27
CA THR A 50 -5.64 -0.01 -3.05
C THR A 50 -4.40 0.39 -3.80
N PHE A 51 -4.61 0.88 -5.02
CA PHE A 51 -3.62 1.54 -5.84
C PHE A 51 -4.02 3.00 -6.06
N HIS A 52 -3.03 3.89 -5.99
CA HIS A 52 -3.18 5.29 -6.33
C HIS A 52 -1.89 5.83 -6.94
N ARG A 53 -1.97 6.45 -8.12
CA ARG A 53 -0.89 7.24 -8.73
C ARG A 53 -1.18 8.72 -8.50
N ASP A 54 -0.30 9.38 -7.75
CA ASP A 54 -0.40 10.82 -7.52
C ASP A 54 -0.05 11.57 -8.83
N PRO A 55 -0.97 12.32 -9.44
CA PRO A 55 -0.72 13.01 -10.72
C PRO A 55 0.26 14.18 -10.59
N LYS A 56 0.49 14.70 -9.37
CA LYS A 56 1.43 15.82 -9.14
C LYS A 56 2.86 15.34 -8.98
N THR A 57 3.05 14.22 -8.27
CA THR A 57 4.40 13.71 -7.97
C THR A 57 4.77 12.47 -8.78
N ASN A 58 3.84 11.93 -9.56
CA ASN A 58 3.96 10.68 -10.30
C ASN A 58 4.37 9.47 -9.44
N VAL A 59 4.01 9.51 -8.15
CA VAL A 59 4.31 8.42 -7.21
C VAL A 59 3.15 7.44 -7.23
N ALA A 60 3.41 6.19 -7.57
CA ALA A 60 2.46 5.11 -7.40
C ALA A 60 2.53 4.57 -5.98
N THR A 61 1.37 4.39 -5.36
CA THR A 61 1.22 3.82 -4.01
C THR A 61 0.31 2.61 -4.10
N LEU A 62 0.83 1.46 -3.69
CA LEU A 62 0.06 0.23 -3.49
C LEU A 62 0.03 -0.07 -1.99
N ALA A 63 -1.14 -0.21 -1.41
CA ALA A 63 -1.31 -0.48 0.02
C ALA A 63 -2.29 -1.63 0.25
N THR A 64 -1.98 -2.46 1.23
CA THR A 64 -2.80 -3.56 1.76
C THR A 64 -2.53 -3.66 3.26
N ASP A 65 -3.24 -4.53 3.96
CA ASP A 65 -3.10 -4.65 5.43
C ASP A 65 -1.63 -4.87 5.86
N GLY A 66 -1.09 -3.94 6.63
CA GLY A 66 0.28 -3.97 7.14
C GLY A 66 1.40 -3.83 6.10
N LEU A 67 1.12 -3.60 4.81
CA LEU A 67 2.15 -3.43 3.77
C LEU A 67 1.79 -2.30 2.79
N MET A 68 2.74 -1.42 2.56
CA MET A 68 2.65 -0.36 1.57
C MET A 68 3.93 -0.30 0.74
N VAL A 69 3.77 -0.10 -0.57
CA VAL A 69 4.87 0.16 -1.51
C VAL A 69 4.61 1.47 -2.21
N GLN A 70 5.60 2.36 -2.18
CA GLN A 70 5.58 3.64 -2.89
C GLN A 70 6.70 3.64 -3.92
N GLN A 71 6.33 3.75 -5.19
CA GLN A 71 7.26 3.80 -6.32
C GLN A 71 7.28 5.22 -6.88
N GLY A 72 8.39 5.91 -6.64
CA GLY A 72 8.73 7.16 -7.30
C GLY A 72 9.62 6.94 -8.52
N GLU A 73 10.09 8.03 -9.12
CA GLU A 73 10.94 7.99 -10.31
C GLU A 73 12.31 7.34 -10.05
N HIS A 74 12.90 7.57 -8.88
CA HIS A 74 14.26 7.13 -8.56
C HIS A 74 14.34 6.21 -7.34
N THR A 75 13.25 6.05 -6.60
CA THR A 75 13.23 5.32 -5.34
C THR A 75 11.96 4.51 -5.19
N THR A 76 12.10 3.30 -4.65
CA THR A 76 10.98 2.51 -4.14
C THR A 76 11.10 2.41 -2.63
N THR A 77 10.05 2.80 -1.92
CA THR A 77 9.95 2.67 -0.47
C THR A 77 8.96 1.58 -0.13
N VAL A 78 9.35 0.69 0.77
CA VAL A 78 8.47 -0.34 1.32
C VAL A 78 8.28 -0.05 2.81
N THR A 79 7.03 0.00 3.23
CA THR A 79 6.66 0.17 4.63
C THR A 79 5.85 -1.04 5.08
N MET A 80 6.26 -1.62 6.20
CA MET A 80 5.58 -2.75 6.83
C MET A 80 5.20 -2.38 8.26
N ARG A 81 4.00 -2.79 8.69
CA ARG A 81 3.64 -2.74 10.10
C ARG A 81 4.48 -3.77 10.84
N ASN A 82 5.23 -3.33 11.86
CA ASN A 82 6.03 -4.23 12.67
C ASN A 82 5.13 -5.23 13.44
N PRO A 83 5.57 -6.49 13.61
CA PRO A 83 4.86 -7.46 14.43
C PRO A 83 4.58 -6.91 15.84
N GLY A 84 3.36 -7.13 16.34
CA GLY A 84 2.92 -6.62 17.64
C GLY A 84 2.53 -5.14 17.69
N SER A 85 2.70 -4.39 16.60
CA SER A 85 2.22 -3.01 16.51
C SER A 85 0.74 -2.96 16.16
N THR A 86 0.05 -1.96 16.68
CA THR A 86 -1.37 -1.68 16.35
C THR A 86 -1.49 -0.83 15.09
N ASP A 87 -2.67 -0.87 14.46
CA ASP A 87 -3.01 -0.01 13.30
C ASP A 87 -2.82 1.47 13.64
N LYS A 88 -3.25 1.90 14.85
CA LYS A 88 -3.15 3.30 15.31
C LYS A 88 -1.70 3.76 15.40
N GLN A 89 -0.83 2.96 16.04
CA GLN A 89 0.60 3.28 16.16
C GLN A 89 1.27 3.41 14.79
N ALA A 90 1.01 2.46 13.89
CA ALA A 90 1.63 2.48 12.57
C ALA A 90 1.13 3.63 11.69
N ILE A 91 -0.17 3.98 11.76
CA ILE A 91 -0.72 5.13 11.02
C ILE A 91 -0.16 6.45 11.56
N GLU A 92 0.01 6.57 12.88
CA GLU A 92 0.55 7.78 13.50
C GLU A 92 1.97 8.07 13.00
N GLU A 93 2.82 7.05 12.88
CA GLU A 93 4.15 7.17 12.27
C GLU A 93 4.07 7.56 10.78
N LEU A 94 3.13 6.97 10.03
CA LEU A 94 2.94 7.27 8.60
C LEU A 94 2.44 8.70 8.33
N GLN A 95 1.86 9.39 9.32
CA GLN A 95 1.40 10.76 9.14
C GLN A 95 2.53 11.78 8.98
N ASN A 96 3.76 11.42 9.36
CA ASN A 96 4.89 12.35 9.41
C ASN A 96 6.11 11.67 8.76
N PRO A 97 6.72 12.21 7.69
CA PRO A 97 6.62 13.59 7.18
C PRO A 97 5.66 13.81 6.00
N LYS A 98 5.08 12.78 5.39
CA LYS A 98 4.24 12.93 4.19
C LYS A 98 2.86 12.30 4.42
N PRO A 99 1.81 13.11 4.66
CA PRO A 99 0.46 12.60 4.90
C PRO A 99 -0.04 11.77 3.72
N LEU A 100 -0.40 10.52 3.99
CA LEU A 100 -1.07 9.63 3.05
C LEU A 100 -2.56 9.98 2.95
N THR A 101 -3.21 9.53 1.88
CA THR A 101 -4.67 9.64 1.79
C THR A 101 -5.34 8.73 2.83
N GLN A 102 -6.53 9.10 3.28
CA GLN A 102 -7.32 8.29 4.21
C GLN A 102 -7.62 6.89 3.65
N GLU A 103 -7.75 6.75 2.33
CA GLU A 103 -7.96 5.46 1.69
C GLU A 103 -6.72 4.58 1.77
N THR A 104 -5.55 5.14 1.46
CA THR A 104 -4.27 4.43 1.61
C THR A 104 -4.05 3.99 3.06
N GLN A 105 -4.37 4.85 4.03
CA GLN A 105 -4.26 4.50 5.46
C GLN A 105 -5.27 3.44 5.89
N GLY A 106 -6.50 3.52 5.37
CA GLY A 106 -7.53 2.51 5.56
C GLY A 106 -7.04 1.15 5.06
N SER A 107 -6.61 1.07 3.80
CA SER A 107 -6.08 -0.16 3.21
C SER A 107 -4.82 -0.66 3.90
N PHE A 108 -3.89 0.22 4.27
CA PHE A 108 -2.73 -0.16 5.09
C PHE A 108 -3.17 -0.77 6.43
N SER A 109 -4.33 -0.40 6.96
CA SER A 109 -4.89 -0.95 8.21
C SER A 109 -5.81 -2.15 8.01
N GLY A 110 -6.01 -2.60 6.77
CA GLY A 110 -7.05 -3.59 6.46
C GLY A 110 -8.46 -3.10 6.81
N LYS A 111 -8.68 -1.78 6.84
CA LYS A 111 -9.94 -1.10 7.19
C LYS A 111 -10.45 -0.24 6.04
N SER A 112 -11.65 0.31 6.23
CA SER A 112 -12.27 1.22 5.26
C SER A 112 -11.75 2.65 5.40
N GLN A 113 -11.87 3.45 4.33
CA GLN A 113 -11.56 4.89 4.37
C GLN A 113 -12.33 5.64 5.49
N PRO A 114 -13.65 5.42 5.73
CA PRO A 114 -14.34 6.06 6.85
C PRO A 114 -13.73 5.76 8.22
N TRP A 115 -13.27 4.52 8.44
CA TRP A 115 -12.57 4.16 9.67
C TRP A 115 -11.29 5.00 9.81
N ALA A 116 -10.48 5.12 8.75
CA ALA A 116 -9.28 5.94 8.79
C ALA A 116 -9.60 7.40 9.10
N SER A 117 -10.62 7.98 8.45
CA SER A 117 -11.07 9.36 8.73
C SER A 117 -11.38 9.58 10.21
N ASN A 118 -12.11 8.66 10.84
CA ASN A 118 -12.46 8.77 12.26
C ASN A 118 -11.25 8.60 13.18
N THR A 119 -10.37 7.65 12.88
CA THR A 119 -9.14 7.41 13.64
C THR A 119 -8.21 8.62 13.60
N LEU A 120 -8.08 9.27 12.44
CA LEU A 120 -7.25 10.48 12.30
C LEU A 120 -7.83 11.68 13.04
N ALA A 121 -9.16 11.85 13.04
CA ALA A 121 -9.81 12.91 13.80
C ALA A 121 -9.49 12.77 15.29
N GLN A 122 -9.56 11.55 15.83
CA GLN A 122 -9.22 11.27 17.23
C GLN A 122 -7.75 11.50 17.55
N LEU A 123 -6.83 11.18 16.63
CA LEU A 123 -5.39 11.45 16.79
C LEU A 123 -5.06 12.95 16.81
N GLY A 124 -5.87 13.79 16.17
CA GLY A 124 -5.73 15.24 16.17
C GLY A 124 -6.19 15.89 17.48
N ASP A 125 -7.18 15.27 18.16
CA ASP A 125 -7.74 15.77 19.42
C ASP A 125 -6.88 15.41 20.65
N ASP A 126 -5.98 14.42 20.52
CA ASP A 126 -5.08 13.95 21.59
C ASP A 126 -3.75 14.77 21.70
N LYS A 127 -3.60 15.88 20.94
CA LYS A 127 -2.37 16.72 20.88
C LYS A 127 -2.51 18.10 21.51
#